data_AF-A0A0N1NU76-F1
#
_entry.id   AF-A0A0N1NU76-F1
#
_cell.length_a   1.000
_cell.length_b   1.000
_cell.length_c   1.000
_cell.angle_alpha   90.00
_cell.angle_beta   90.00
_cell.angle_gamma   90.00
#
_symmetry.space_group_name_H-M   'P 1'
#
loop_
_entity.id
_entity.type
_entity.pdbx_description
1 polymer ?
#
loop_
_entity_poly.entity_id
_entity_poly.type
_entity_poly.pdbx_seq_one_letter_code
_entity_poly.pdbx_strand_id
1 'polypeptide(L)' 'APAAPAPPPSSAPAPATPPPAPAAPERQHVAPEDDMAEEDDPDLDESALSGHELIVRELGATVVEEFSNE' A
#
# COMPACT_ATOMS: atom_id res chain seq x y z
N ALA A 1 -35.47 -58.33 24.77
CA ALA A 1 -34.01 -58.51 24.93
C ALA A 1 -33.40 -57.17 25.33
N PRO A 2 -32.47 -57.09 26.30
CA PRO A 2 -31.86 -55.81 26.66
C PRO A 2 -30.84 -55.38 25.60
N ALA A 3 -30.79 -54.08 25.31
CA ALA A 3 -29.88 -53.48 24.35
C ALA A 3 -28.48 -53.31 24.96
N ALA A 4 -27.43 -53.58 24.17
CA ALA A 4 -26.04 -53.39 24.57
C ALA A 4 -25.64 -51.90 24.51
N PRO A 5 -24.72 -51.44 25.38
CA PRO A 5 -24.28 -50.05 25.40
C PRO A 5 -23.43 -49.70 24.17
N ALA A 6 -23.58 -48.46 23.68
CA ALA A 6 -22.84 -47.95 22.53
C ALA A 6 -21.37 -47.63 22.88
N PRO A 7 -20.42 -47.80 21.93
CA PRO A 7 -19.02 -47.50 22.16
C PRO A 7 -18.77 -45.98 22.32
N PRO A 8 -17.74 -45.57 23.08
CA PRO A 8 -17.41 -44.16 23.27
C PRO A 8 -16.87 -43.52 21.98
N PRO A 9 -17.06 -42.20 21.79
CA PRO A 9 -16.54 -41.49 20.63
C PRO A 9 -15.00 -41.45 20.67
N SER A 10 -14.37 -41.84 19.56
CA SER A 10 -12.92 -41.77 19.40
C SER A 10 -12.46 -40.33 19.24
N SER A 11 -11.48 -39.90 20.03
CA SER A 11 -10.92 -38.55 19.96
C SER A 11 -10.10 -38.38 18.68
N ALA A 12 -10.45 -37.39 17.85
CA ALA A 12 -9.68 -37.07 16.65
C ALA A 12 -8.33 -36.43 17.04
N PRO A 13 -7.24 -36.73 16.30
CA PRO A 13 -5.94 -36.12 16.55
C PRO A 13 -6.00 -34.62 16.25
N ALA A 14 -5.40 -33.82 17.14
CA ALA A 14 -5.33 -32.37 16.99
C ALA A 14 -4.39 -31.98 15.83
N PRO A 15 -4.69 -30.91 15.07
CA PRO A 15 -3.81 -30.44 14.01
C PRO A 15 -2.47 -29.95 14.59
N ALA A 16 -1.38 -30.43 14.00
CA ALA A 16 -0.03 -30.02 14.38
C ALA A 16 0.26 -28.58 13.92
N THR A 17 0.95 -27.81 14.76
CA THR A 17 1.35 -26.43 14.43
C THR A 17 2.53 -26.46 13.45
N PRO A 18 2.48 -25.67 12.35
CA PRO A 18 3.61 -25.59 11.43
C PRO A 18 4.83 -24.93 12.09
N PRO A 19 6.04 -25.26 11.63
CA PRO A 19 7.26 -24.64 12.14
C PRO A 19 7.34 -23.14 11.79
N PRO A 20 8.08 -22.34 12.57
CA PRO A 20 8.27 -20.93 12.28
C PRO A 20 8.96 -20.74 10.92
N ALA A 21 8.46 -19.79 10.14
CA ALA A 21 9.06 -19.42 8.85
C ALA A 21 10.41 -18.70 9.06
N PRO A 22 11.35 -18.82 8.10
CA PRO A 22 12.59 -18.05 8.12
C PRO A 22 12.29 -16.55 8.08
N ALA A 23 13.15 -15.76 8.75
CA ALA A 23 13.03 -14.30 8.77
C ALA A 23 13.16 -13.74 7.35
N ALA A 24 12.26 -12.82 7.00
CA ALA A 24 12.36 -12.08 5.74
C ALA A 24 13.59 -11.17 5.77
N PRO A 25 14.26 -10.94 4.62
CA PRO A 25 15.33 -9.97 4.54
C PRO A 25 14.83 -8.58 4.96
N GLU A 26 15.67 -7.85 5.70
CA GLU A 26 15.36 -6.46 6.06
C GLU A 26 15.21 -5.61 4.79
N ARG A 27 14.15 -4.81 4.71
CA ARG A 27 13.99 -3.87 3.61
C ARG A 27 15.03 -2.78 3.76
N GLN A 28 15.77 -2.51 2.69
CA GLN A 28 16.70 -1.40 2.66
C GLN A 28 15.89 -0.11 2.79
N HIS A 29 16.30 0.75 3.72
CA HIS A 29 15.76 2.08 3.85
C HIS A 29 16.34 2.93 2.73
N VAL A 30 15.48 3.37 1.82
CA VAL A 30 15.82 4.34 0.76
C VAL A 30 15.54 5.74 1.34
N ALA A 31 16.45 6.68 1.12
CA ALA A 31 16.21 8.07 1.54
C ALA A 31 15.13 8.71 0.64
N PRO A 32 14.34 9.68 1.12
CA PRO A 32 13.32 10.34 0.30
C PRO A 32 13.85 10.95 -0.99
N GLU A 33 15.08 11.49 -0.95
CA GLU A 33 15.79 12.02 -2.11
C GLU A 33 16.15 10.96 -3.18
N ASP A 34 16.35 9.70 -2.79
CA ASP A 34 16.67 8.59 -3.70
C ASP A 34 15.39 7.89 -4.24
N ASP A 35 14.21 8.27 -3.74
CA ASP A 35 12.90 7.71 -4.12
C ASP A 35 12.19 8.54 -5.21
N MET A 36 12.83 9.64 -5.66
CA MET A 36 12.35 10.44 -6.79
C MET A 36 13.10 10.09 -8.08
N ALA A 37 12.39 10.15 -9.21
CA ALA A 37 12.97 9.91 -10.53
C ALA A 37 13.96 11.03 -10.92
N GLU A 38 14.99 10.68 -11.70
CA GLU A 38 16.05 11.60 -12.15
C GLU A 38 15.54 12.52 -13.27
N GLU A 39 15.86 13.82 -13.24
CA GLU A 39 15.40 14.82 -14.24
C GLU A 39 15.72 14.50 -15.72
N ASP A 40 16.60 13.54 -16.01
CA ASP A 40 16.96 13.09 -17.37
C ASP A 40 16.17 11.84 -17.82
N ASP A 41 15.19 11.36 -17.04
CA ASP A 41 14.36 10.22 -17.45
C ASP A 41 13.51 10.60 -18.68
N PRO A 42 13.56 9.84 -19.79
CA PRO A 42 12.71 10.09 -20.96
C PRO A 42 11.20 9.98 -20.68
N ASP A 43 10.78 9.34 -19.60
CA ASP A 43 9.38 9.32 -19.16
C ASP A 43 9.01 10.50 -18.24
N LEU A 44 10.01 11.22 -17.73
CA LEU A 44 9.82 12.47 -17.00
C LEU A 44 9.57 13.59 -18.01
N ASP A 45 8.28 13.81 -18.21
CA ASP A 45 7.79 14.82 -19.11
C ASP A 45 7.90 16.23 -18.45
N GLU A 46 8.60 17.18 -19.08
CA GLU A 46 8.71 18.59 -18.60
C GLU A 46 7.35 19.31 -18.54
N SER A 47 6.32 18.71 -19.12
CA SER A 47 4.92 19.12 -19.13
C SER A 47 4.04 18.28 -18.20
N ALA A 48 4.60 17.68 -17.14
CA ALA A 48 3.87 17.35 -15.93
C ALA A 48 3.36 18.68 -15.36
N LEU A 49 2.33 19.22 -16.02
CA LEU A 49 1.76 20.55 -15.85
C LEU A 49 1.81 20.82 -14.35
N SER A 50 2.58 21.83 -13.94
CA SER A 50 2.66 22.22 -12.54
C SER A 50 1.24 22.16 -11.99
N GLY A 51 1.00 21.47 -10.87
CA GLY A 51 -0.36 21.06 -10.48
C GLY A 51 -1.40 22.18 -10.62
N HIS A 52 -0.98 23.43 -10.50
CA HIS A 52 -1.72 24.64 -10.85
C HIS A 52 -2.45 24.63 -12.21
N GLU A 53 -1.78 24.34 -13.34
CA GLU A 53 -2.44 24.33 -14.66
C GLU A 53 -3.40 23.15 -14.82
N LEU A 54 -3.10 21.99 -14.20
CA LEU A 54 -4.03 20.86 -14.12
C LEU A 54 -5.25 21.20 -13.25
N ILE A 55 -5.06 21.94 -12.15
CA ILE A 55 -6.13 22.38 -11.27
C ILE A 55 -7.07 23.35 -11.99
N VAL A 56 -6.54 24.28 -12.80
CA VAL A 56 -7.36 25.18 -13.63
C VAL A 56 -8.15 24.41 -14.68
N ARG A 57 -7.51 23.46 -15.38
CA ARG A 57 -8.12 22.74 -16.51
C ARG A 57 -9.10 21.63 -16.11
N GLU A 58 -8.74 20.78 -15.15
CA GLU A 58 -9.53 19.58 -14.80
C GLU A 58 -10.64 19.89 -13.78
N LEU A 59 -10.35 20.77 -12.80
CA LEU A 59 -11.31 21.16 -11.78
C LEU A 59 -12.05 22.46 -12.13
N GLY A 60 -11.70 23.12 -13.25
CA GLY A 60 -12.30 24.40 -13.67
C GLY A 60 -12.00 25.54 -12.69
N ALA A 61 -10.87 25.48 -11.99
CA ALA A 61 -10.50 26.50 -11.00
C ALA A 61 -10.17 27.84 -11.67
N THR A 62 -10.28 28.94 -10.92
CA THR A 62 -9.95 30.30 -11.39
C THR A 62 -8.79 30.86 -10.58
N VAL A 63 -7.90 31.58 -11.24
CA VAL A 63 -6.75 32.24 -10.59
C VAL A 63 -7.17 33.66 -10.19
N VAL A 64 -6.99 34.00 -8.92
CA VAL A 64 -7.21 35.35 -8.39
C VAL A 64 -5.90 35.86 -7.82
N GLU A 65 -5.47 37.01 -8.30
CA GLU A 65 -4.29 37.71 -7.79
C GLU A 65 -4.71 38.65 -6.66
N GLU A 66 -4.06 38.54 -5.50
CA GLU A 66 -4.25 39.46 -4.38
C GLU A 66 -3.29 40.65 -4.51
N PHE A 67 -3.82 41.86 -4.44
CA PHE A 67 -3.02 43.08 -4.36
C PHE A 67 -3.06 43.63 -2.93
N SER A 68 -1.89 43.86 -2.34
CA SER A 68 -1.75 44.60 -1.08
C SER A 68 -1.92 46.09 -1.36
N ASN A 69 -2.86 46.74 -0.68
CA ASN A 69 -3.14 48.16 -0.86
C ASN A 69 -2.44 48.96 0.26
N GLU A 70 -1.30 49.53 -0.08
CA GLU A 70 -0.43 50.31 0.81
C GLU A 70 -0.93 51.73 1.12
#